data_AF-A0A2T2X9L2-F1
#
_entry.id   AF-A0A2T2X9L2-F1
#
_cell.length_a   1.000
_cell.length_b   1.000
_cell.length_c   1.000
_cell.angle_alpha   90.00
_cell.angle_beta   90.00
_cell.angle_gamma   90.00
#
_symmetry.space_group_name_H-M   'P 1'
#
loop_
_entity.id
_entity.type
_entity.pdbx_description
1 polymer ?
#
loop_
_entity_poly.entity_id
_entity_poly.type
_entity_poly.pdbx_seq_one_letter_code
_entity_poly.pdbx_strand_id
1 'polypeptide(L)'
;MIGQYIQQIRQANNLSQEALGNPQFSAAYVSRIENGLQEPSRRFLSHIAIRLPYRTEQFYQPGFDGHVIDILMHLARILHDMGNRNMAWDLAARAVDVAKRSGDPLIMCWAAGFQLTLTSDPELLVAMKRFWQMVQIVDWDRASTEATVRFVKVLAQLPSNRPGEGHSSISPMRPRARALMLNGRSK
;
A
#
# COMPACT_ATOMS: atom_id res chain seq x y z
N MET A 1 10.84 -4.45 -1.63
CA MET A 1 10.49 -3.09 -2.15
C MET A 1 9.14 -3.13 -2.86
N ILE A 2 8.36 -2.03 -2.90
CA ILE A 2 7.00 -2.01 -3.49
C ILE A 2 6.90 -2.64 -4.88
N GLY A 3 7.92 -2.46 -5.72
CA GLY A 3 8.04 -3.09 -7.04
C GLY A 3 8.03 -4.63 -7.01
N GLN A 4 8.83 -5.23 -6.13
CA GLN A 4 8.88 -6.69 -5.98
C GLN A 4 7.53 -7.25 -5.52
N TYR A 5 6.77 -6.50 -4.73
CA TYR A 5 5.43 -6.93 -4.32
C TYR A 5 4.40 -6.78 -5.43
N ILE A 6 4.49 -5.71 -6.23
CA ILE A 6 3.68 -5.58 -7.46
C ILE A 6 3.93 -6.78 -8.38
N GLN A 7 5.20 -7.21 -8.53
CA GLN A 7 5.57 -8.41 -9.28
C GLN A 7 4.93 -9.68 -8.71
N GLN A 8 5.04 -9.90 -7.40
CA GLN A 8 4.47 -11.09 -6.74
C GLN A 8 2.95 -11.14 -6.90
N ILE A 9 2.26 -10.02 -6.70
CA ILE A 9 0.81 -9.94 -6.91
C ILE A 9 0.46 -10.24 -8.36
N ARG A 10 1.19 -9.65 -9.31
CA ARG A 10 0.96 -9.86 -10.73
C ARG A 10 1.06 -11.35 -11.08
N GLN A 11 2.11 -12.01 -10.60
CA GLN A 11 2.34 -13.44 -10.81
C GLN A 11 1.25 -14.30 -10.15
N ALA A 12 0.86 -13.99 -8.91
CA ALA A 12 -0.21 -14.69 -8.20
C ALA A 12 -1.58 -14.58 -8.89
N ASN A 13 -1.78 -13.53 -9.68
CA ASN A 13 -2.97 -13.33 -10.51
C ASN A 13 -2.80 -13.81 -11.96
N ASN A 14 -1.71 -14.51 -12.29
CA ASN A 14 -1.39 -15.01 -13.62
C ASN A 14 -1.38 -13.92 -14.71
N LEU A 15 -1.00 -12.69 -14.36
CA LEU A 15 -0.92 -11.57 -15.29
C LEU A 15 0.50 -11.43 -15.87
N SER A 16 0.62 -11.13 -17.17
CA SER A 16 1.88 -10.67 -17.75
C SER A 16 2.12 -9.19 -17.41
N GLN A 17 3.36 -8.71 -17.55
CA GLN A 17 3.66 -7.27 -17.35
C GLN A 17 2.88 -6.39 -18.34
N GLU A 18 2.66 -6.89 -19.56
CA GLU A 18 1.81 -6.24 -20.56
C GLU A 18 0.35 -6.20 -20.10
N ALA A 19 -0.20 -7.32 -19.64
CA ALA A 19 -1.58 -7.41 -19.18
C ALA A 19 -1.85 -6.52 -17.96
N LEU A 20 -0.88 -6.41 -17.04
CA LEU A 20 -1.00 -5.54 -15.86
C LEU A 20 -1.00 -4.05 -16.22
N GLY A 21 -0.21 -3.65 -17.22
CA GLY A 21 -0.09 -2.25 -17.65
C GLY A 21 -1.13 -1.79 -18.66
N ASN A 22 -1.74 -2.70 -19.42
CA ASN A 22 -2.65 -2.37 -20.51
C ASN A 22 -3.97 -1.72 -20.00
N PRO A 23 -4.47 -0.64 -20.64
CA PRO A 23 -3.93 0.03 -21.84
C PRO A 23 -3.04 1.24 -21.55
N GLN A 24 -2.77 1.57 -20.29
CA GLN A 24 -2.23 2.88 -19.92
C GLN A 24 -0.72 2.90 -19.73
N PHE A 25 -0.08 1.75 -19.56
CA PHE A 25 1.33 1.60 -19.25
C PHE A 25 1.94 0.46 -20.08
N SER A 26 3.17 0.66 -20.55
CA SER A 26 3.89 -0.37 -21.29
C SER A 26 4.48 -1.44 -20.37
N ALA A 27 4.69 -2.65 -20.88
CA ALA A 27 5.36 -3.72 -20.14
C ALA A 27 6.76 -3.30 -19.63
N ALA A 28 7.50 -2.50 -20.41
CA ALA A 28 8.79 -1.94 -19.99
C ALA A 28 8.68 -0.96 -18.81
N TYR A 29 7.61 -0.17 -18.73
CA TYR A 29 7.33 0.66 -17.55
C TYR A 29 7.10 -0.22 -16.32
N VAL A 30 6.23 -1.23 -16.43
CA VAL A 30 5.95 -2.18 -15.34
C VAL A 30 7.22 -2.87 -14.88
N SER A 31 8.07 -3.33 -15.80
CA SER A 31 9.35 -3.96 -15.48
C SER A 31 10.30 -3.04 -14.68
N ARG A 32 10.39 -1.76 -15.04
CA ARG A 32 11.20 -0.79 -14.27
C ARG A 32 10.66 -0.60 -12.84
N ILE A 33 9.34 -0.58 -12.68
CA ILE A 33 8.72 -0.56 -11.34
C ILE A 33 9.07 -1.83 -10.57
N GLU A 34 8.83 -3.00 -11.16
CA GLU A 34 9.02 -4.30 -10.49
C GLU A 34 10.46 -4.52 -10.00
N ASN A 35 11.44 -4.04 -10.79
CA ASN A 35 12.86 -4.12 -10.44
C ASN A 35 13.33 -3.01 -9.48
N GLY A 36 12.44 -2.12 -9.04
CA GLY A 36 12.79 -0.98 -8.18
C GLY A 36 13.65 0.09 -8.87
N LEU A 37 13.71 0.06 -10.21
CA LEU A 37 14.44 1.05 -11.01
C LEU A 37 13.64 2.36 -11.16
N GLN A 38 12.34 2.31 -10.91
CA GLN A 38 11.45 3.46 -10.93
C GLN A 38 10.36 3.32 -9.86
N GLU A 39 10.03 4.42 -9.19
CA GLU A 39 8.93 4.46 -8.22
C GLU A 39 7.56 4.45 -8.93
N PRO A 40 6.57 3.70 -8.43
CA PRO A 40 5.25 3.65 -9.03
C PRO A 40 4.52 4.98 -8.85
N SER A 41 4.10 5.57 -9.97
CA SER A 41 3.25 6.77 -9.93
C SER A 41 1.88 6.44 -9.34
N ARG A 42 1.20 7.43 -8.74
CA ARG A 42 -0.20 7.25 -8.27
C ARG A 42 -1.13 6.79 -9.39
N ARG A 43 -0.95 7.30 -10.61
CA ARG A 43 -1.73 6.87 -11.78
C ARG A 43 -1.51 5.39 -12.06
N PHE A 44 -0.28 4.91 -11.95
CA PHE A 44 0.03 3.48 -12.07
C PHE A 44 -0.58 2.67 -10.93
N LEU A 45 -0.44 3.10 -9.68
CA LEU A 45 -1.04 2.44 -8.52
C LEU A 45 -2.57 2.35 -8.65
N SER A 46 -3.22 3.42 -9.11
CA SER A 46 -4.66 3.46 -9.38
C SER A 46 -5.06 2.51 -10.49
N HIS A 47 -4.25 2.46 -11.55
CA HIS A 47 -4.47 1.57 -12.69
C HIS A 47 -4.44 0.08 -12.30
N ILE A 48 -3.45 -0.33 -11.50
CA ILE A 48 -3.32 -1.71 -11.05
C ILE A 48 -4.30 -2.03 -9.92
N ALA A 49 -4.63 -1.07 -9.05
CA ALA A 49 -5.59 -1.27 -7.95
C ALA A 49 -6.96 -1.77 -8.44
N ILE A 50 -7.41 -1.32 -9.62
CA ILE A 50 -8.68 -1.76 -10.23
C ILE A 50 -8.58 -3.17 -10.83
N ARG A 51 -7.39 -3.56 -11.30
CA ARG A 51 -7.14 -4.84 -12.00
C ARG A 51 -6.79 -5.99 -11.07
N LEU A 52 -6.35 -5.69 -9.86
CA LEU A 52 -5.98 -6.68 -8.86
C LEU A 52 -7.23 -7.09 -8.07
N PRO A 53 -7.73 -8.33 -8.27
CA PRO A 53 -8.91 -8.80 -7.57
C PRO A 53 -8.63 -8.90 -6.07
N TYR A 54 -9.65 -8.60 -5.27
CA TYR A 54 -9.63 -8.77 -3.82
C TYR A 54 -10.00 -10.22 -3.51
N ARG A 55 -9.15 -10.96 -2.81
CA ARG A 55 -9.50 -12.29 -2.28
C ARG A 55 -9.52 -12.19 -0.76
N THR A 56 -10.72 -11.98 -0.23
CA THR A 56 -11.00 -11.87 1.21
C THR A 56 -10.47 -13.06 2.03
N GLU A 57 -10.29 -14.22 1.38
CA GLU A 57 -10.12 -15.54 2.00
C GLU A 57 -8.78 -15.76 2.73
N GLN A 58 -7.73 -14.98 2.48
CA GLN A 58 -6.42 -15.21 3.12
C GLN A 58 -6.16 -14.42 4.42
N PHE A 59 -7.10 -13.57 4.85
CA PHE A 59 -7.08 -12.92 6.17
C PHE A 59 -7.94 -13.65 7.22
N TYR A 60 -8.52 -14.78 6.86
CA TYR A 60 -9.21 -15.68 7.80
C TYR A 60 -8.17 -16.45 8.61
N GLN A 61 -7.46 -15.78 9.51
CA GLN A 61 -6.82 -16.45 10.64
C GLN A 61 -7.74 -16.29 11.86
N PRO A 62 -8.42 -17.36 12.30
CA PRO A 62 -9.17 -17.35 13.55
C PRO A 62 -8.25 -16.92 14.70
N GLY A 63 -8.62 -15.87 15.43
CA GLY A 63 -7.83 -15.29 16.53
C GLY A 63 -7.20 -13.93 16.24
N PHE A 64 -7.35 -13.38 15.04
CA PHE A 64 -6.93 -12.02 14.69
C PHE A 64 -8.14 -11.10 14.41
N ASP A 65 -8.13 -9.88 14.99
CA ASP A 65 -9.19 -8.87 14.86
C ASP A 65 -9.30 -8.23 13.45
N GLY A 66 -8.65 -8.80 12.43
CA GLY A 66 -8.67 -8.30 11.05
C GLY A 66 -10.09 -8.11 10.50
N HIS A 67 -11.03 -8.96 10.90
CA HIS A 67 -12.45 -8.83 10.55
C HIS A 67 -13.09 -7.55 11.08
N VAL A 68 -12.80 -7.16 12.32
CA VAL A 68 -13.34 -5.94 12.92
C VAL A 68 -12.79 -4.72 12.19
N ILE A 69 -11.51 -4.73 11.84
CA ILE A 69 -10.84 -3.67 11.09
C ILE A 69 -11.47 -3.53 9.68
N ASP A 70 -11.66 -4.65 8.96
CA ASP A 70 -12.32 -4.69 7.65
C ASP A 70 -13.75 -4.13 7.71
N ILE A 71 -14.55 -4.53 8.71
CA ILE A 71 -15.94 -4.06 8.89
C ILE A 71 -15.96 -2.55 9.17
N LEU A 72 -15.12 -2.08 10.09
CA LEU A 72 -15.04 -0.66 10.46
C LEU A 72 -14.67 0.21 9.25
N MET A 73 -13.73 -0.24 8.41
CA MET A 73 -13.34 0.50 7.21
C MET A 73 -14.41 0.48 6.13
N HIS A 74 -15.09 -0.65 5.90
CA HIS A 74 -16.19 -0.70 4.94
C HIS A 74 -17.33 0.24 5.36
N LEU A 75 -17.73 0.20 6.63
CA LEU A 75 -18.76 1.11 7.15
C LEU A 75 -18.31 2.57 7.08
N ALA A 76 -17.05 2.86 7.43
CA ALA A 76 -16.48 4.20 7.31
C ALA A 76 -16.54 4.71 5.86
N ARG A 77 -16.24 3.85 4.88
CA ARG A 77 -16.34 4.22 3.45
C ARG A 77 -17.77 4.53 3.05
N ILE A 78 -18.73 3.66 3.40
CA ILE A 78 -20.15 3.87 3.08
C ILE A 78 -20.64 5.20 3.67
N LEU A 79 -20.34 5.48 4.94
CA LEU A 79 -20.73 6.72 5.59
C LEU A 79 -20.07 7.95 4.96
N HIS A 80 -18.80 7.84 4.56
CA HIS A 80 -18.10 8.90 3.86
C HIS A 80 -18.75 9.21 2.50
N ASP A 81 -19.10 8.17 1.74
CA ASP A 81 -19.75 8.29 0.42
C ASP A 81 -21.19 8.84 0.55
N MET A 82 -21.85 8.61 1.69
CA MET A 82 -23.13 9.23 2.06
C MET A 82 -23.00 10.67 2.59
N GLY A 83 -21.78 11.21 2.67
CA GLY A 83 -21.51 12.57 3.16
C GLY A 83 -21.42 12.70 4.69
N ASN A 84 -21.57 11.61 5.45
CA ASN A 84 -21.45 11.61 6.91
C ASN A 84 -19.98 11.50 7.35
N ARG A 85 -19.21 12.57 7.10
CA ARG A 85 -17.75 12.58 7.25
C ARG A 85 -17.27 12.39 8.69
N ASN A 86 -17.98 12.94 9.68
CA ASN A 86 -17.58 12.83 11.09
C ASN A 86 -17.67 11.38 11.57
N MET A 87 -18.79 10.71 11.32
CA MET A 87 -18.97 9.31 11.73
C MET A 87 -18.05 8.36 10.95
N ALA A 88 -17.81 8.65 9.66
CA ALA A 88 -16.82 7.93 8.86
C ALA A 88 -15.40 8.03 9.46
N TRP A 89 -15.02 9.23 9.90
CA TRP A 89 -13.73 9.45 10.56
C TRP A 89 -13.61 8.68 11.87
N ASP A 90 -14.64 8.73 12.74
CA ASP A 90 -14.63 8.04 14.03
C ASP A 90 -14.49 6.53 13.88
N LEU A 91 -15.18 5.93 12.88
CA LEU A 91 -15.03 4.51 12.57
C LEU A 91 -13.63 4.18 12.04
N ALA A 92 -13.06 5.02 11.19
CA ALA A 92 -11.70 4.83 10.69
C ALA A 92 -10.64 4.97 11.80
N ALA A 93 -10.81 5.94 12.71
CA ALA A 93 -9.97 6.10 13.89
C ALA A 93 -10.06 4.86 14.81
N ARG A 94 -11.28 4.33 15.00
CA ARG A 94 -11.47 3.08 15.74
C ARG A 94 -10.77 1.90 15.08
N ALA A 95 -10.79 1.80 13.75
CA ALA A 95 -10.08 0.76 13.02
C ALA A 95 -8.57 0.84 13.25
N VAL A 96 -8.00 2.05 13.29
CA VAL A 96 -6.59 2.28 13.64
C VAL A 96 -6.27 1.84 15.06
N ASP A 97 -7.15 2.13 16.03
CA ASP A 97 -6.93 1.73 17.42
C ASP A 97 -7.01 0.21 17.63
N VAL A 98 -7.93 -0.47 16.91
CA VAL A 98 -7.97 -1.94 16.89
C VAL A 98 -6.70 -2.48 16.21
N ALA A 99 -6.27 -1.89 15.10
CA ALA A 99 -5.05 -2.28 14.41
C ALA A 99 -3.79 -2.16 15.30
N LYS A 100 -3.67 -1.10 16.11
CA LYS A 100 -2.55 -0.95 17.06
C LYS A 100 -2.46 -2.10 18.06
N ARG A 101 -3.60 -2.67 18.48
CA ARG A 101 -3.63 -3.80 19.44
C ARG A 101 -3.09 -5.09 18.85
N SER A 102 -3.14 -5.23 17.52
CA SER A 102 -2.56 -6.39 16.84
C SER A 102 -1.04 -6.45 16.98
N GLY A 103 -0.37 -5.30 17.17
CA GLY A 103 1.08 -5.18 17.14
C GLY A 103 1.71 -5.46 15.77
N ASP A 104 0.91 -5.78 14.75
CA ASP A 104 1.36 -6.07 13.39
C ASP A 104 1.51 -4.75 12.61
N PRO A 105 2.74 -4.34 12.24
CA PRO A 105 2.98 -3.12 11.49
C PRO A 105 2.23 -3.06 10.16
N LEU A 106 1.93 -4.19 9.54
CA LEU A 106 1.22 -4.24 8.27
C LEU A 106 -0.26 -3.88 8.45
N ILE A 107 -0.90 -4.46 9.47
CA ILE A 107 -2.31 -4.17 9.81
C ILE A 107 -2.44 -2.70 10.25
N MET A 108 -1.48 -2.22 11.04
CA MET A 108 -1.40 -0.82 11.45
C MET A 108 -1.24 0.13 10.26
N CYS A 109 -0.35 -0.18 9.31
CA CYS A 109 -0.15 0.62 8.10
C CYS A 109 -1.39 0.67 7.24
N TRP A 110 -2.04 -0.47 7.02
CA TRP A 110 -3.26 -0.54 6.23
C TRP A 110 -4.35 0.35 6.82
N ALA A 111 -4.55 0.29 8.15
CA ALA A 111 -5.56 1.10 8.80
C ALA A 111 -5.25 2.59 8.82
N ALA A 112 -4.01 2.96 9.14
CA ALA A 112 -3.59 4.35 9.13
C ALA A 112 -3.71 4.96 7.72
N GLY A 113 -3.30 4.21 6.70
CA GLY A 113 -3.41 4.66 5.32
C GLY A 113 -4.86 4.81 4.87
N PHE A 114 -5.75 3.89 5.23
CA PHE A 114 -7.18 4.04 4.93
C PHE A 114 -7.76 5.29 5.59
N GLN A 115 -7.46 5.54 6.86
CA GLN A 115 -7.92 6.73 7.57
C GLN A 115 -7.51 8.02 6.83
N LEU A 116 -6.28 8.09 6.32
CA LEU A 116 -5.80 9.22 5.51
C LEU A 116 -6.58 9.42 4.21
N THR A 117 -7.23 8.38 3.65
CA THR A 117 -8.09 8.54 2.47
C THR A 117 -9.41 9.25 2.77
N LEU A 118 -9.82 9.28 4.03
CA LEU A 118 -11.08 9.89 4.47
C LEU A 118 -10.89 11.28 5.08
N THR A 119 -9.65 11.69 5.34
CA THR A 119 -9.38 12.98 5.96
C THR A 119 -9.37 14.13 4.96
N SER A 120 -9.88 15.28 5.39
CA SER A 120 -9.66 16.58 4.75
C SER A 120 -8.83 17.52 5.64
N ASP A 121 -8.14 16.95 6.64
CA ASP A 121 -7.46 17.68 7.70
C ASP A 121 -6.33 18.60 7.19
N PRO A 122 -6.25 19.86 7.63
CA PRO A 122 -5.11 20.74 7.39
C PRO A 122 -3.76 20.14 7.82
N GLU A 123 -3.74 19.23 8.80
CA GLU A 123 -2.52 18.52 9.26
C GLU A 123 -2.19 17.24 8.48
N LEU A 124 -2.87 16.99 7.35
CA LEU A 124 -2.67 15.83 6.48
C LEU A 124 -1.18 15.55 6.17
N LEU A 125 -0.35 16.59 6.01
CA LEU A 125 1.09 16.42 5.77
C LEU A 125 1.83 15.74 6.93
N VAL A 126 1.49 16.08 8.17
CA VAL A 126 2.09 15.49 9.37
C VAL A 126 1.64 14.03 9.50
N ALA A 127 0.35 13.78 9.27
CA ALA A 127 -0.21 12.44 9.31
C ALA A 127 0.37 11.54 8.20
N MET A 128 0.53 12.07 6.97
CA MET A 128 1.22 11.39 5.86
C MET A 128 2.68 11.07 6.20
N LYS A 129 3.41 11.99 6.83
CA LYS A 129 4.80 11.73 7.24
C LYS A 129 4.89 10.56 8.22
N ARG A 130 4.01 10.53 9.24
CA ARG A 130 3.93 9.42 10.21
C ARG A 130 3.56 8.10 9.55
N PHE A 131 2.61 8.12 8.63
CA PHE A 131 2.23 6.94 7.84
C PHE A 131 3.44 6.38 7.07
N TRP A 132 4.16 7.23 6.33
CA TRP A 132 5.32 6.77 5.57
C TRP A 132 6.44 6.23 6.45
N GLN A 133 6.66 6.77 7.66
CA GLN A 133 7.61 6.20 8.63
C GLN A 133 7.19 4.78 9.06
N MET A 134 5.90 4.55 9.29
CA MET A 134 5.36 3.23 9.63
C MET A 134 5.53 2.22 8.49
N VAL A 135 5.34 2.66 7.24
CA VAL A 135 5.55 1.82 6.05
C VAL A 135 6.99 1.29 5.97
N GLN A 136 7.98 2.01 6.51
CA GLN A 136 9.39 1.58 6.48
C GLN A 136 9.70 0.45 7.46
N ILE A 137 8.90 0.26 8.50
CA ILE A 137 9.12 -0.78 9.53
C ILE A 137 8.40 -2.09 9.21
N VAL A 138 7.53 -2.11 8.20
CA VAL A 138 6.83 -3.32 7.78
C VAL A 138 7.82 -4.28 7.12
N ASP A 139 7.85 -5.52 7.62
CA ASP A 139 8.57 -6.63 6.96
C ASP A 139 7.73 -7.15 5.80
N TRP A 140 7.83 -6.45 4.68
CA TRP A 140 7.04 -6.74 3.49
C TRP A 140 7.40 -8.08 2.84
N ASP A 141 8.56 -8.66 3.11
CA ASP A 141 8.93 -9.98 2.58
C ASP A 141 8.10 -11.10 3.24
N ARG A 142 7.47 -10.81 4.37
CA ARG A 142 6.52 -11.69 5.06
C ARG A 142 5.06 -11.32 4.80
N ALA A 143 4.79 -10.26 4.04
CA ALA A 143 3.44 -9.84 3.72
C ALA A 143 2.77 -10.82 2.76
N SER A 144 1.49 -11.13 3.00
CA SER A 144 0.70 -11.89 2.03
C SER A 144 0.44 -11.06 0.77
N THR A 145 0.16 -11.75 -0.34
CA THR A 145 -0.25 -11.10 -1.60
C THR A 145 -1.47 -10.19 -1.39
N GLU A 146 -2.45 -10.67 -0.63
CA GLU A 146 -3.68 -9.93 -0.32
C GLU A 146 -3.41 -8.67 0.52
N ALA A 147 -2.59 -8.78 1.57
CA ALA A 147 -2.14 -7.64 2.36
C ALA A 147 -1.50 -6.55 1.49
N THR A 148 -0.70 -6.97 0.52
CA THR A 148 -0.05 -6.06 -0.42
C THR A 148 -1.05 -5.40 -1.37
N VAL A 149 -2.03 -6.14 -1.91
CA VAL A 149 -3.10 -5.59 -2.76
C VAL A 149 -3.87 -4.50 -2.00
N ARG A 150 -4.23 -4.76 -0.75
CA ARG A 150 -4.92 -3.79 0.12
C ARG A 150 -4.09 -2.53 0.30
N PHE A 151 -2.80 -2.68 0.56
CA PHE A 151 -1.88 -1.55 0.70
C PHE A 151 -1.79 -0.72 -0.59
N VAL A 152 -1.63 -1.36 -1.76
CA VAL A 152 -1.61 -0.67 -3.06
C VAL A 152 -2.92 0.11 -3.30
N LYS A 153 -4.07 -0.48 -2.97
CA LYS A 153 -5.38 0.19 -3.09
C LYS A 153 -5.50 1.41 -2.21
N VAL A 154 -4.96 1.36 -0.99
CA VAL A 154 -4.89 2.52 -0.09
C VAL A 154 -4.00 3.61 -0.68
N LEU A 155 -2.79 3.27 -1.12
CA LEU A 155 -1.86 4.24 -1.70
C LEU A 155 -2.42 4.95 -2.94
N ALA A 156 -3.16 4.24 -3.79
CA ALA A 156 -3.81 4.83 -4.97
C ALA A 156 -4.80 5.95 -4.61
N GLN A 157 -5.44 5.83 -3.44
CA GLN A 157 -6.47 6.74 -2.97
C GLN A 157 -5.91 7.89 -2.13
N LEU A 158 -4.67 7.79 -1.66
CA LEU A 158 -4.05 8.87 -0.90
C LEU A 158 -3.89 10.14 -1.74
N PRO A 159 -4.12 11.33 -1.15
CA PRO A 159 -3.83 12.60 -1.79
C PRO A 159 -2.33 12.69 -2.12
N SER A 160 -2.02 13.10 -3.34
CA SER A 160 -0.65 13.35 -3.79
C SER A 160 -0.12 14.62 -3.11
N ASN A 161 1.11 14.63 -2.57
CA ASN A 161 1.86 15.90 -2.45
C ASN A 161 1.91 16.48 -3.88
N ARG A 162 1.37 17.64 -4.29
CA ARG A 162 0.93 18.88 -3.65
C ARG A 162 0.12 19.72 -4.69
N PRO A 163 -0.43 20.90 -4.31
CA PRO A 163 -0.73 21.96 -5.27
C PRO A 163 0.56 22.38 -6.01
N GLY A 164 0.50 22.45 -7.34
CA GLY A 164 1.61 22.84 -8.20
C GLY A 164 2.60 21.71 -8.46
N GLU A 165 2.52 21.10 -9.64
CA GLU A 165 3.56 20.21 -10.16
C GLU A 165 4.90 20.97 -10.25
N GLY A 166 5.88 20.49 -9.50
CA GLY A 166 7.28 20.86 -9.64
C GLY A 166 8.11 19.64 -9.31
N HIS A 167 8.86 19.16 -10.29
CA HIS A 167 9.81 18.06 -10.13
C HIS A 167 10.72 18.28 -8.91
N SER A 168 10.49 17.56 -7.81
CA SER A 168 11.54 17.23 -6.86
C SER A 168 11.11 16.15 -5.84
N SER A 169 11.72 14.99 -6.01
CA SER A 169 12.44 14.31 -4.93
C SER A 169 11.66 13.97 -3.65
N ILE A 170 10.83 12.94 -3.70
CA ILE A 170 10.80 12.01 -2.56
C ILE A 170 12.16 11.30 -2.60
N SER A 171 13.05 11.66 -1.66
CA SER A 171 14.40 11.14 -1.57
C SER A 171 14.42 9.60 -1.60
N PRO A 172 15.41 8.97 -2.27
CA PRO A 172 15.42 7.54 -2.50
C PRO A 172 15.52 6.76 -1.19
N MET A 173 14.54 5.89 -0.92
CA MET A 173 14.74 4.74 -0.04
C MET A 173 15.78 3.85 -0.73
N ARG A 174 17.06 4.06 -0.39
CA ARG A 174 18.13 3.17 -0.84
C ARG A 174 17.80 1.74 -0.41
N PRO A 175 17.82 0.75 -1.31
CA PRO A 175 17.87 -0.63 -0.90
C PRO A 175 19.17 -0.83 -0.09
N ARG A 176 19.09 -1.46 1.08
CA ARG A 176 20.29 -2.06 1.67
C ARG A 176 20.79 -3.09 0.66
N ALA A 177 21.86 -2.75 -0.05
CA ALA A 177 22.54 -3.67 -0.95
C ALA A 177 22.83 -4.94 -0.16
N ARG A 178 22.24 -6.04 -0.60
CA ARG A 178 22.59 -7.39 -0.15
C ARG A 178 24.06 -7.56 -0.52
N ALA A 179 24.94 -7.57 0.46
CA ALA A 179 26.35 -7.85 0.24
C ALA A 179 26.47 -9.23 -0.42
N LEU A 180 26.72 -9.22 -1.72
CA LEU A 180 27.26 -10.35 -2.46
C LEU A 180 28.66 -10.61 -1.89
N MET A 181 28.74 -11.41 -0.84
CA MET A 181 29.96 -12.15 -0.53
C MET A 181 30.08 -13.26 -1.57
N LEU A 182 30.58 -12.88 -2.75
CA LEU A 182 31.30 -13.77 -3.62
C LEU A 182 32.57 -14.20 -2.87
N ASN A 183 32.49 -15.28 -2.10
CA ASN A 183 33.70 -16.02 -1.76
C ASN A 183 34.16 -16.72 -3.03
N GLY A 184 34.92 -15.98 -3.82
CA GLY A 184 35.80 -16.51 -4.84
C GLY A 184 36.74 -17.51 -4.18
N ARG A 185 36.70 -18.74 -4.69
CA ARG A 185 37.81 -19.69 -4.58
C ARG A 185 39.07 -19.03 -5.10
N SER A 186 40.18 -19.14 -4.38
CA SER A 186 41.50 -19.36 -4.98
C SER A 186 42.53 -19.79 -3.93
N LYS A 187 43.08 -20.98 -4.21
CA LYS A 187 44.32 -21.62 -3.74
C LYS A 187 44.31 -22.24 -2.35
#